data_AF-H9UDT3-F1
#
_entry.id   AF-H9UDT3-F1
#
_cell.length_a   1.000
_cell.length_b   1.000
_cell.length_c   1.000
_cell.angle_alpha   90.00
_cell.angle_beta   90.00
_cell.angle_gamma   90.00
#
_symmetry.space_group_name_H-M   'P 1'
#
loop_
_entity.id
_entity.type
_entity.pdbx_description
1 polymer ?
#
loop_
_entity_poly.entity_id
_entity_poly.type
_entity_poly.pdbx_seq_one_letter_code
_entity_poly.pdbx_strand_id
1 'polypeptide(L)'
;MLYIKFFGAWKVYKNGSEFNDFTSRKALKILFYILLSDRSKVSVEELLRTFWPGYTYEYSRKNLNAHLYYIRRDLEIPYDYLKNERDYVSINLSYFPSDYSEFMKAIDNADEKKASELYTGFLLDGLEDDWIRKHRAKCQRLYEELLKISSKTQEKNTKVYSSTLLKVKILLEHQKTTREKYFIPLALKKDYVKEIKVRKGDIVLDLGDKLFLILERGTKRPEEVIFGFAKRLGVDLSHVIFLSEEDVLNQLDSNIA
;
A
#
# COMPACT_ATOMS: atom_id res chain seq x y z
N MET A 1 12.30 10.77 19.23
CA MET A 1 12.01 10.03 18.00
C MET A 1 10.99 8.93 18.27
N LEU A 2 9.87 8.92 17.55
CA LEU A 2 8.84 7.88 17.62
C LEU A 2 9.24 6.73 16.67
N TYR A 3 8.96 5.49 17.02
CA TYR A 3 9.03 4.33 16.13
C TYR A 3 7.99 3.29 16.55
N ILE A 4 7.37 2.60 15.60
CA ILE A 4 6.35 1.59 15.88
C ILE A 4 6.76 0.27 15.24
N LYS A 5 6.87 -0.77 16.08
CA LYS A 5 7.03 -2.15 15.64
C LYS A 5 5.65 -2.79 15.58
N PHE A 6 5.25 -3.25 14.39
CA PHE A 6 3.98 -3.91 14.12
C PHE A 6 4.12 -5.43 13.95
N PHE A 7 5.23 -5.95 13.43
CA PHE A 7 5.37 -7.38 13.18
C PHE A 7 5.82 -8.13 14.44
N GLY A 8 5.17 -9.26 14.72
CA GLY A 8 5.33 -10.01 15.96
C GLY A 8 4.74 -9.25 17.15
N ALA A 9 5.41 -9.36 18.30
CA ALA A 9 5.05 -8.59 19.50
C ALA A 9 5.19 -7.09 19.22
N TRP A 10 4.06 -6.43 18.97
CA TRP A 10 4.02 -5.02 18.62
C TRP A 10 4.49 -4.16 19.78
N LYS A 11 5.20 -3.07 19.46
CA LYS A 11 5.77 -2.14 20.44
C LYS A 11 5.77 -0.73 19.91
N VAL A 12 5.61 0.24 20.80
CA VAL A 12 5.81 1.66 20.49
C VAL A 12 7.05 2.13 21.21
N TYR A 13 7.91 2.86 20.52
CA TYR A 13 9.12 3.44 21.07
C TYR A 13 9.05 4.95 20.98
N LYS A 14 9.29 5.64 22.10
CA LYS A 14 9.38 7.09 22.18
C LYS A 14 10.74 7.45 22.74
N ASN A 15 11.51 8.22 21.98
CA ASN A 15 12.87 8.64 22.34
C ASN A 15 13.80 7.45 22.66
N GLY A 16 13.67 6.37 21.89
CA GLY A 16 14.49 5.16 22.03
C GLY A 16 14.07 4.19 23.13
N SER A 17 13.11 4.57 23.98
CA SER A 17 12.57 3.69 25.03
C SER A 17 11.20 3.15 24.66
N GLU A 18 10.89 1.92 25.08
CA GLU A 18 9.56 1.34 24.92
C GLU A 18 8.54 2.18 25.71
N PHE A 19 7.46 2.56 25.05
CA PHE A 19 6.38 3.37 25.58
C PHE A 19 5.11 2.52 25.66
N ASN A 20 4.58 2.35 26.86
CA ASN A 20 3.39 1.55 27.14
C ASN A 20 2.33 2.29 27.99
N ASP A 21 2.59 3.54 28.36
CA ASP A 21 1.70 4.37 29.19
C ASP A 21 0.62 5.08 28.37
N PHE A 22 -0.18 4.29 27.65
CA PHE A 22 -1.30 4.81 26.87
C PHE A 22 -2.54 4.97 27.73
N THR A 23 -3.15 6.15 27.69
CA THR A 23 -4.41 6.42 28.41
C THR A 23 -5.57 5.61 27.88
N SER A 24 -5.55 5.20 26.61
CA SER A 24 -6.59 4.37 26.02
C SER A 24 -6.04 3.37 25.02
N ARG A 25 -6.29 2.08 25.28
CA ARG A 25 -6.00 1.01 24.30
C ARG A 25 -6.78 1.21 22.99
N LYS A 26 -8.01 1.71 23.04
CA LYS A 26 -8.79 2.00 21.83
C LYS A 26 -8.14 3.12 21.02
N ALA A 27 -7.55 4.12 21.69
CA ALA A 27 -6.86 5.22 21.02
C ALA A 27 -5.62 4.69 20.29
N LEU A 28 -4.84 3.82 20.93
CA LEU A 28 -3.73 3.13 20.29
C LEU A 28 -4.16 2.32 19.06
N LYS A 29 -5.26 1.55 19.16
CA LYS A 29 -5.80 0.79 18.02
C LYS A 29 -6.25 1.68 16.87
N ILE A 30 -6.84 2.84 17.16
CA ILE A 30 -7.19 3.85 16.13
C ILE A 30 -5.94 4.35 15.41
N LEU A 31 -4.87 4.65 16.14
CA LEU A 31 -3.59 5.03 15.53
C LEU A 31 -3.07 3.92 14.61
N PHE A 32 -3.04 2.68 15.08
CA PHE A 32 -2.61 1.53 14.29
C PHE A 32 -3.44 1.35 13.01
N TYR A 33 -4.77 1.46 13.10
CA TYR A 33 -5.65 1.41 11.94
C TYR A 33 -5.31 2.48 10.91
N ILE A 34 -5.14 3.73 11.36
CA ILE A 34 -4.80 4.85 10.48
C ILE A 34 -3.47 4.60 9.78
N LEU A 35 -2.44 4.17 10.51
CA LEU A 35 -1.11 3.90 9.96
C LEU A 35 -1.09 2.73 8.98
N LEU A 36 -1.80 1.64 9.30
CA LEU A 36 -1.88 0.47 8.43
C LEU A 36 -2.70 0.71 7.16
N SER A 37 -3.54 1.75 7.14
CA SER A 37 -4.26 2.16 5.94
C SER A 37 -3.35 2.77 4.88
N ASP A 38 -2.15 3.23 5.25
CA ASP A 38 -1.17 3.90 4.38
C ASP A 38 -1.74 5.11 3.60
N ARG A 39 -2.83 5.69 4.11
CA ARG A 39 -3.48 6.89 3.56
C ARG A 39 -3.16 8.10 4.42
N SER A 40 -2.81 9.21 3.78
CA SER A 40 -2.63 10.51 4.45
C SER A 40 -3.94 11.12 4.96
N LYS A 41 -5.09 10.64 4.47
CA LYS A 41 -6.44 11.01 4.91
C LYS A 41 -7.30 9.77 5.08
N VAL A 42 -7.81 9.56 6.29
CA VAL A 42 -8.70 8.44 6.61
C VAL A 42 -10.09 8.97 6.90
N SER A 43 -11.12 8.41 6.28
CA SER A 43 -12.50 8.85 6.45
C SER A 43 -12.93 8.77 7.91
N VAL A 44 -13.57 9.83 8.41
CA VAL A 44 -14.18 9.78 9.75
C VAL A 44 -15.29 8.74 9.77
N GLU A 45 -16.17 8.71 8.77
CA GLU A 45 -17.25 7.71 8.71
C GLU A 45 -16.70 6.28 8.83
N GLU A 46 -15.61 5.99 8.13
CA GLU A 46 -14.93 4.69 8.20
C GLU A 46 -14.42 4.39 9.61
N LEU A 47 -13.77 5.35 10.28
CA LEU A 47 -13.32 5.19 11.66
C LEU A 47 -14.48 5.00 12.63
N LEU A 48 -15.58 5.73 12.47
CA LEU A 48 -16.74 5.61 13.34
C LEU A 48 -17.37 4.22 13.22
N ARG A 49 -17.56 3.73 11.99
CA ARG A 49 -18.12 2.40 11.73
C ARG A 49 -17.24 1.27 12.26
N THR A 50 -15.92 1.43 12.22
CA THR A 50 -14.97 0.42 12.72
C THR A 50 -14.88 0.38 14.25
N PHE A 51 -14.84 1.53 14.92
CA PHE A 51 -14.52 1.60 16.36
C PHE A 51 -15.72 1.81 17.29
N TRP A 52 -16.87 2.23 16.74
CA TRP A 52 -18.13 2.44 17.45
C TRP A 52 -19.34 1.93 16.63
N PRO A 53 -19.36 0.65 16.23
CA PRO A 53 -20.50 0.08 15.54
C PRO A 53 -21.76 0.19 16.42
N GLY A 54 -22.87 0.61 15.82
CA GLY A 54 -24.18 0.72 16.51
C GLY A 54 -24.39 1.98 17.36
N TYR A 55 -23.41 2.88 17.44
CA TYR A 55 -23.57 4.16 18.13
C TYR A 55 -23.99 5.28 17.17
N THR A 56 -24.57 6.36 17.72
CA THR A 56 -24.91 7.55 16.92
C THR A 56 -23.66 8.25 16.41
N TYR A 57 -23.82 9.02 15.34
CA TYR A 57 -22.72 9.79 14.75
C TYR A 57 -22.12 10.78 15.77
N GLU A 58 -22.96 11.50 16.52
CA GLU A 58 -22.55 12.52 17.50
C GLU A 58 -21.74 11.91 18.64
N TYR A 59 -22.20 10.78 19.18
CA TYR A 59 -21.50 10.06 20.24
C TYR A 59 -20.15 9.55 19.76
N SER A 60 -20.15 8.87 18.61
CA SER A 60 -18.94 8.29 18.03
C SER A 60 -17.93 9.37 17.66
N ARG A 61 -18.41 10.51 17.13
CA ARG A 61 -17.55 11.64 16.76
C ARG A 61 -16.92 12.31 17.97
N LYS A 62 -17.69 12.58 19.02
CA LYS A 62 -17.17 13.12 20.29
C LYS A 62 -16.07 12.20 20.85
N ASN A 63 -16.30 10.89 20.81
CA ASN A 63 -15.32 9.91 21.26
C ASN A 63 -14.08 9.89 20.37
N LEU A 64 -14.21 9.91 19.04
CA LEU A 64 -13.06 9.98 18.13
C LEU A 64 -12.17 11.19 18.45
N ASN A 65 -12.77 12.37 18.68
CA ASN A 65 -12.02 13.57 19.04
C ASN A 65 -11.19 13.38 20.32
N ALA A 66 -11.77 12.76 21.36
CA ALA A 66 -11.09 12.46 22.61
C ALA A 66 -9.94 11.45 22.41
N HIS A 67 -10.16 10.40 21.62
CA HIS A 67 -9.13 9.39 21.36
C HIS A 67 -7.96 9.95 20.54
N LEU A 68 -8.24 10.81 19.54
CA LEU A 68 -7.19 11.53 18.81
C LEU A 68 -6.42 12.50 19.71
N TYR A 69 -7.09 13.11 20.69
CA TYR A 69 -6.42 13.92 21.71
C TYR A 69 -5.50 13.07 22.59
N TYR A 70 -5.95 11.90 23.08
CA TYR A 70 -5.11 10.99 23.86
C TYR A 70 -3.88 10.54 23.09
N ILE A 71 -4.03 10.13 21.82
CA ILE A 71 -2.88 9.78 20.96
C ILE A 71 -1.87 10.92 20.92
N ARG A 72 -2.31 12.15 20.62
CA ARG A 72 -1.41 13.31 20.52
C ARG A 72 -0.73 13.63 21.83
N ARG A 73 -1.46 13.59 22.94
CA ARG A 73 -0.90 13.91 24.25
C ARG A 73 0.11 12.84 24.69
N ASP A 74 -0.26 11.57 24.63
CA ASP A 74 0.55 10.47 25.16
C ASP A 74 1.88 10.34 24.36
N LEU A 75 1.80 10.48 23.04
CA LEU A 75 2.96 10.41 22.16
C LEU A 75 3.62 11.76 21.85
N GLU A 76 3.14 12.86 22.45
CA GLU A 76 3.62 14.23 22.20
C GLU A 76 3.62 14.62 20.71
N ILE A 77 2.60 14.17 19.97
CA ILE A 77 2.48 14.44 18.54
C ILE A 77 1.89 15.84 18.35
N PRO A 78 2.57 16.75 17.64
CA PRO A 78 2.01 18.06 17.33
C PRO A 78 0.74 17.92 16.50
N TYR A 79 -0.22 18.85 16.69
CA TYR A 79 -1.51 18.81 15.99
C TYR A 79 -1.35 18.68 14.47
N ASP A 80 -0.30 19.30 13.91
CA ASP A 80 -0.08 19.29 12.47
C ASP A 80 0.21 17.91 11.85
N TYR A 81 0.63 16.94 12.66
CA TYR A 81 0.95 15.59 12.21
C TYR A 81 -0.21 14.60 12.38
N LEU A 82 -1.23 14.96 13.16
CA LEU A 82 -2.46 14.17 13.34
C LEU A 82 -3.67 15.10 13.57
N LYS A 83 -4.29 15.52 12.46
CA LYS A 83 -5.40 16.49 12.44
C LYS A 83 -6.74 15.80 12.36
N ASN A 84 -7.70 16.34 13.07
CA ASN A 84 -9.09 15.92 12.98
C ASN A 84 -9.87 16.97 12.19
N GLU A 85 -10.28 16.64 10.98
CA GLU A 85 -11.04 17.53 10.08
C GLU A 85 -12.47 17.03 9.92
N ARG A 86 -13.35 17.79 9.26
CA ARG A 86 -14.78 17.48 9.21
C ARG A 86 -15.06 16.06 8.72
N ASP A 87 -14.47 15.64 7.60
CA ASP A 87 -14.83 14.37 6.95
C ASP A 87 -13.71 13.33 7.03
N TYR A 88 -12.51 13.73 7.45
CA TYR A 88 -11.34 12.86 7.53
C TYR A 88 -10.40 13.21 8.68
N VAL A 89 -9.60 12.24 9.08
CA VAL A 89 -8.42 12.42 9.93
C VAL A 89 -7.21 12.47 9.02
N SER A 90 -6.50 13.60 9.04
CA SER A 90 -5.25 13.76 8.29
C SER A 90 -4.07 13.32 9.14
N ILE A 91 -3.17 12.53 8.55
CA ILE A 91 -1.96 12.06 9.21
C ILE A 91 -0.75 12.32 8.30
N ASN A 92 0.34 12.78 8.90
CA ASN A 92 1.62 12.85 8.22
C ASN A 92 2.45 11.60 8.55
N LEU A 93 2.42 10.63 7.64
CA LEU A 93 3.05 9.32 7.82
C LEU A 93 4.56 9.38 8.06
N SER A 94 5.26 10.43 7.61
CA SER A 94 6.70 10.55 7.83
C SER A 94 7.09 10.74 9.30
N TYR A 95 6.14 11.17 10.14
CA TYR A 95 6.31 11.30 11.59
C TYR A 95 6.16 9.96 12.33
N PHE A 96 5.67 8.92 11.66
CA PHE A 96 5.38 7.61 12.23
C PHE A 96 6.19 6.52 11.53
N PRO A 97 7.54 6.52 11.69
CA PRO A 97 8.34 5.46 11.12
C PRO A 97 7.98 4.13 11.78
N SER A 98 7.97 3.07 10.98
CA SER A 98 7.59 1.73 11.42
C SER A 98 8.19 0.63 10.57
N ASP A 99 8.39 -0.54 11.17
CA ASP A 99 8.74 -1.77 10.46
C ASP A 99 7.72 -2.13 9.36
N TYR A 100 6.43 -1.81 9.57
CA TYR A 100 5.39 -1.96 8.54
C TYR A 100 5.67 -1.07 7.32
N SER A 101 5.94 0.22 7.53
CA SER A 101 6.24 1.13 6.42
C SER A 101 7.55 0.75 5.70
N GLU A 102 8.54 0.24 6.45
CA GLU A 102 9.79 -0.28 5.87
C GLU A 102 9.55 -1.59 5.10
N PHE A 103 8.69 -2.47 5.62
CA PHE A 103 8.33 -3.73 4.97
C PHE A 103 7.59 -3.48 3.67
N MET A 104 6.60 -2.59 3.67
CA MET A 104 5.89 -2.23 2.44
C MET A 104 6.85 -1.66 1.38
N LYS A 105 7.83 -0.84 1.79
CA LYS A 105 8.89 -0.37 0.88
C LYS A 105 9.80 -1.50 0.38
N ALA A 106 10.15 -2.45 1.24
CA ALA A 106 10.95 -3.61 0.85
C ALA A 106 10.19 -4.47 -0.18
N ILE A 107 8.90 -4.67 0.04
CA ILE A 107 7.98 -5.36 -0.87
C ILE A 107 7.92 -4.62 -2.22
N ASP A 108 7.71 -3.30 -2.22
CA ASP A 108 7.68 -2.47 -3.44
C ASP A 108 9.00 -2.49 -4.23
N ASN A 109 10.12 -2.67 -3.52
CA ASN A 109 11.46 -2.74 -4.10
C ASN A 109 11.94 -4.16 -4.41
N ALA A 110 11.10 -5.18 -4.18
CA ALA A 110 11.49 -6.58 -4.30
C ALA A 110 12.73 -6.97 -3.46
N ASP A 111 12.93 -6.32 -2.30
CA ASP A 111 14.04 -6.58 -1.39
C ASP A 111 13.67 -7.69 -0.39
N GLU A 112 13.85 -8.93 -0.83
CA GLU A 112 13.58 -10.14 -0.02
C GLU A 112 14.33 -10.15 1.30
N LYS A 113 15.62 -9.76 1.29
CA LYS A 113 16.45 -9.78 2.48
C LYS A 113 15.88 -8.82 3.52
N LYS A 114 15.63 -7.57 3.12
CA LYS A 114 15.06 -6.57 4.02
C LYS A 114 13.65 -6.93 4.48
N ALA A 115 12.81 -7.46 3.60
CA ALA A 115 11.47 -7.91 3.96
C ALA A 115 11.51 -9.03 5.01
N SER A 116 12.42 -10.00 4.86
CA SER A 116 12.60 -11.11 5.80
C SER A 116 13.14 -10.67 7.16
N GLU A 117 14.01 -9.66 7.20
CA GLU A 117 14.48 -9.06 8.45
C GLU A 117 13.34 -8.35 9.22
N LEU A 118 12.37 -7.77 8.51
CA LEU A 118 11.27 -6.99 9.10
C LEU A 118 10.06 -7.84 9.48
N TYR A 119 9.73 -8.86 8.68
CA TYR A 119 8.60 -9.76 8.91
C TYR A 119 8.93 -10.77 10.03
N THR A 120 8.92 -10.30 11.27
CA THR A 120 9.35 -11.09 12.45
C THR A 120 8.23 -11.90 13.12
N GLY A 121 7.02 -11.90 12.56
CA GLY A 121 5.85 -12.61 13.09
C GLY A 121 4.55 -12.01 12.56
N PHE A 122 3.41 -12.42 13.13
CA PHE A 122 2.11 -11.88 12.71
C PHE A 122 2.02 -10.37 12.97
N LEU A 123 1.40 -9.65 12.04
CA LEU A 123 1.11 -8.24 12.20
C LEU A 123 0.20 -8.01 13.42
N LEU A 124 0.61 -7.13 14.33
CA LEU A 124 -0.08 -6.81 15.58
C LEU A 124 -0.42 -8.05 16.40
N ASP A 125 0.57 -8.91 16.64
CA ASP A 125 0.36 -10.16 17.38
C ASP A 125 -0.30 -9.92 18.75
N GLY A 126 -1.26 -10.77 19.12
CA GLY A 126 -2.07 -10.63 20.33
C GLY A 126 -3.25 -9.64 20.25
N LEU A 127 -3.47 -8.95 19.12
CA LEU A 127 -4.71 -8.19 18.87
C LEU A 127 -5.66 -8.96 17.93
N GLU A 128 -6.95 -8.96 18.25
CA GLU A 128 -7.96 -9.81 17.58
C GLU A 128 -9.05 -9.04 16.82
N ASP A 129 -8.92 -7.72 16.68
CA ASP A 129 -9.92 -6.91 16.00
C ASP A 129 -10.05 -7.31 14.51
N ASP A 130 -11.29 -7.39 14.01
CA ASP A 130 -11.59 -7.91 12.66
C ASP A 130 -10.84 -7.19 11.54
N TRP A 131 -10.63 -5.88 11.68
CA TRP A 131 -9.92 -5.08 10.69
C TRP A 131 -8.46 -5.53 10.54
N ILE A 132 -7.83 -6.07 11.59
CA ILE A 132 -6.43 -6.54 11.58
C ILE A 132 -6.28 -7.76 10.66
N ARG A 133 -7.30 -8.63 10.61
CA ARG A 133 -7.27 -9.88 9.83
C ARG A 133 -6.97 -9.61 8.34
N LYS A 134 -7.58 -8.58 7.77
CA LYS A 134 -7.35 -8.18 6.37
C LYS A 134 -5.91 -7.71 6.14
N HIS A 135 -5.34 -6.97 7.08
CA HIS A 135 -3.94 -6.51 6.98
C HIS A 135 -2.95 -7.66 7.17
N ARG A 136 -3.20 -8.58 8.12
CA ARG A 136 -2.40 -9.81 8.29
C ARG A 136 -2.35 -10.61 6.99
N ALA A 137 -3.52 -10.91 6.42
CA ALA A 137 -3.63 -11.67 5.17
C ALA A 137 -2.92 -10.96 4.01
N LYS A 138 -3.06 -9.63 3.90
CA LYS A 138 -2.32 -8.83 2.90
C LYS A 138 -0.81 -9.00 3.07
N CYS A 139 -0.27 -8.74 4.26
CA CYS A 139 1.18 -8.80 4.49
C CYS A 139 1.73 -10.22 4.28
N GLN A 140 1.02 -11.24 4.78
CA GLN A 140 1.40 -12.64 4.58
C GLN A 140 1.46 -12.98 3.09
N ARG A 141 0.40 -12.70 2.33
CA ARG A 141 0.37 -12.96 0.89
C ARG A 141 1.51 -12.26 0.16
N LEU A 142 1.74 -10.97 0.45
CA LEU A 142 2.82 -10.21 -0.18
C LEU A 142 4.20 -10.81 0.12
N TYR A 143 4.42 -11.24 1.38
CA TYR A 143 5.67 -11.87 1.77
C TYR A 143 5.87 -13.25 1.11
N GLU A 144 4.83 -14.08 1.10
CA GLU A 144 4.87 -15.40 0.44
C GLU A 144 5.14 -15.28 -1.06
N GLU A 145 4.49 -14.33 -1.74
CA GLU A 145 4.75 -14.07 -3.17
C GLU A 145 6.18 -13.60 -3.43
N LEU A 146 6.73 -12.72 -2.56
CA LEU A 146 8.12 -12.30 -2.63
C LEU A 146 9.08 -13.50 -2.54
N LEU A 147 8.87 -14.40 -1.57
CA LEU A 147 9.70 -15.60 -1.39
C LEU A 147 9.60 -16.60 -2.56
N LYS A 148 8.38 -16.84 -3.08
CA LYS A 148 8.16 -17.72 -4.24
C LYS A 148 8.88 -17.21 -5.49
N ILE A 149 8.93 -15.90 -5.68
CA ILE A 149 9.52 -15.31 -6.90
C ILE A 149 11.04 -15.21 -6.77
N SER A 150 11.55 -14.89 -5.57
CA SER A 150 12.98 -14.91 -5.29
C SER A 150 13.62 -16.27 -5.52
N SER A 151 12.97 -17.35 -5.07
CA SER A 151 13.45 -18.73 -5.30
C SER A 151 13.49 -19.10 -6.79
N LYS A 152 12.49 -18.72 -7.60
CA LYS A 152 12.48 -18.95 -9.06
C LYS A 152 13.53 -18.13 -9.81
N THR A 153 13.88 -16.94 -9.32
CA THR A 153 14.84 -16.03 -9.99
C THR A 153 16.29 -16.50 -9.86
N GLN A 154 16.61 -17.34 -8.86
CA GLN A 154 17.97 -17.90 -8.75
C GLN A 154 18.31 -18.89 -9.87
N GLU A 155 17.33 -19.35 -10.67
CA GLU A 155 17.55 -20.32 -11.76
C GLU A 155 17.74 -19.69 -13.15
N LYS A 156 17.55 -18.38 -13.36
CA LYS A 156 17.83 -17.74 -14.67
C LYS A 156 18.39 -16.31 -14.54
N ASN A 157 19.35 -16.03 -15.42
CA ASN A 157 20.18 -14.83 -15.50
C ASN A 157 19.38 -13.56 -15.91
N THR A 158 18.42 -13.08 -15.10
CA THR A 158 17.65 -11.85 -15.43
C THR A 158 17.12 -11.11 -14.19
N LYS A 159 18.04 -10.60 -13.36
CA LYS A 159 17.77 -9.97 -12.05
C LYS A 159 16.94 -8.66 -12.07
N VAL A 160 16.81 -7.99 -13.23
CA VAL A 160 16.09 -6.69 -13.38
C VAL A 160 14.65 -6.87 -13.87
N TYR A 161 14.42 -7.91 -14.69
CA TYR A 161 13.07 -8.28 -15.13
C TYR A 161 12.23 -8.80 -13.97
N SER A 162 12.84 -9.55 -13.06
CA SER A 162 12.18 -10.14 -11.90
C SER A 162 11.67 -9.11 -10.89
N SER A 163 12.42 -8.04 -10.61
CA SER A 163 12.02 -7.02 -9.63
C SER A 163 10.87 -6.13 -10.11
N THR A 164 10.90 -5.72 -11.39
CA THR A 164 9.81 -4.91 -11.99
C THR A 164 8.54 -5.74 -12.12
N LEU A 165 8.66 -7.00 -12.54
CA LEU A 165 7.53 -7.91 -12.68
C LEU A 165 6.89 -8.24 -11.31
N LEU A 166 7.72 -8.45 -10.29
CA LEU A 166 7.28 -8.63 -8.91
C LEU A 166 6.53 -7.40 -8.38
N LYS A 167 7.07 -6.21 -8.61
CA LYS A 167 6.40 -4.95 -8.26
C LYS A 167 5.02 -4.84 -8.91
N VAL A 168 4.90 -5.20 -10.19
CA VAL A 168 3.59 -5.19 -10.87
C VAL A 168 2.63 -6.20 -10.27
N LYS A 169 3.06 -7.45 -10.03
CA LYS A 169 2.22 -8.47 -9.40
C LYS A 169 1.66 -8.01 -8.06
N ILE A 170 2.53 -7.51 -7.18
CA ILE A 170 2.17 -6.96 -5.87
C ILE A 170 1.16 -5.82 -5.99
N LEU A 171 1.43 -4.84 -6.86
CA LEU A 171 0.57 -3.68 -7.03
C LEU A 171 -0.83 -4.06 -7.50
N LEU A 172 -0.91 -4.95 -8.49
CA LEU A 172 -2.20 -5.39 -9.03
C LEU A 172 -2.96 -6.26 -8.03
N GLU A 173 -2.27 -7.14 -7.31
CA GLU A 173 -2.89 -7.95 -6.25
C GLU A 173 -3.41 -7.10 -5.09
N HIS A 174 -2.69 -6.06 -4.70
CA HIS A 174 -3.18 -5.09 -3.73
C HIS A 174 -4.41 -4.37 -4.28
N GLN A 175 -4.33 -3.88 -5.52
CA GLN A 175 -5.41 -3.15 -6.17
C GLN A 175 -6.70 -3.97 -6.36
N LYS A 176 -6.63 -5.29 -6.52
CA LYS A 176 -7.82 -6.17 -6.56
C LYS A 176 -8.67 -6.05 -5.29
N THR A 177 -8.03 -5.79 -4.15
CA THR A 177 -8.69 -5.73 -2.84
C THR A 177 -9.09 -4.32 -2.39
N THR A 178 -8.70 -3.28 -3.15
CA THR A 178 -9.01 -1.88 -2.82
C THR A 178 -10.20 -1.36 -3.63
N ARG A 179 -11.01 -0.51 -2.99
CA ARG A 179 -12.14 0.17 -3.65
C ARG A 179 -11.65 1.24 -4.64
N GLU A 180 -10.52 1.87 -4.36
CA GLU A 180 -9.86 2.80 -5.26
C GLU A 180 -8.83 2.08 -6.13
N LYS A 181 -8.92 2.32 -7.44
CA LYS A 181 -8.00 1.82 -8.46
C LYS A 181 -7.02 2.94 -8.81
N TYR A 182 -5.78 2.79 -8.36
CA TYR A 182 -4.72 3.79 -8.54
C TYR A 182 -3.91 3.57 -9.82
N PHE A 183 -3.94 2.36 -10.35
CA PHE A 183 -3.17 1.93 -11.51
C PHE A 183 -4.09 1.44 -12.62
N ILE A 184 -3.68 1.72 -13.85
CA ILE A 184 -4.40 1.38 -15.08
C ILE A 184 -3.52 0.42 -15.87
N PRO A 185 -3.84 -0.89 -15.91
CA PRO A 185 -3.10 -1.87 -16.68
C PRO A 185 -3.46 -1.78 -18.17
N LEU A 186 -2.46 -1.66 -19.03
CA LEU A 186 -2.62 -1.56 -20.48
C LEU A 186 -1.62 -2.47 -21.18
N ALA A 187 -1.95 -2.82 -22.42
CA ALA A 187 -1.15 -3.60 -23.33
C ALA A 187 -0.97 -2.85 -24.65
N LEU A 188 0.22 -2.92 -25.23
CA LEU A 188 0.54 -2.33 -26.52
C LEU A 188 1.54 -3.20 -27.27
N LYS A 189 1.37 -3.42 -28.58
CA LYS A 189 2.43 -4.08 -29.36
C LYS A 189 3.64 -3.16 -29.48
N LYS A 190 4.83 -3.72 -29.32
CA LYS A 190 6.08 -2.94 -29.31
C LYS A 190 6.35 -2.23 -30.63
N ASP A 191 5.94 -2.83 -31.75
CA ASP A 191 6.12 -2.27 -33.10
C ASP A 191 5.41 -0.93 -33.33
N TYR A 192 4.38 -0.62 -32.53
CA TYR A 192 3.69 0.67 -32.60
C TYR A 192 4.41 1.78 -31.82
N VAL A 193 5.49 1.46 -31.10
CA VAL A 193 6.20 2.41 -30.23
C VAL A 193 7.66 2.54 -30.64
N LYS A 194 8.05 3.74 -31.08
CA LYS A 194 9.46 4.03 -31.42
C LYS A 194 10.33 4.22 -30.18
N GLU A 195 9.81 4.90 -29.15
CA GLU A 195 10.52 5.18 -27.90
C GLU A 195 9.50 5.24 -26.75
N ILE A 196 9.77 4.54 -25.65
CA ILE A 196 8.88 4.54 -24.48
C ILE A 196 9.38 5.58 -23.48
N LYS A 197 8.53 6.55 -23.17
CA LYS A 197 8.74 7.51 -22.07
C LYS A 197 7.59 7.48 -21.09
N VAL A 198 7.88 7.04 -19.87
CA VAL A 198 6.92 6.90 -18.77
C VAL A 198 7.20 7.86 -17.62
N ARG A 199 6.19 8.19 -16.83
CA ARG A 199 6.36 9.00 -15.60
C ARG A 199 7.00 8.17 -14.51
N LYS A 200 7.51 8.82 -13.45
CA LYS A 200 8.20 8.15 -12.33
C LYS A 200 7.35 7.04 -11.66
N GLY A 201 6.03 7.19 -11.61
CA GLY A 201 5.12 6.22 -10.99
C GLY A 201 4.55 5.17 -11.96
N ASP A 202 4.74 5.37 -13.28
CA ASP A 202 4.31 4.43 -14.30
C ASP A 202 5.34 3.29 -14.42
N ILE A 203 4.88 2.07 -14.70
CA ILE A 203 5.75 0.90 -14.87
C ILE A 203 5.61 0.35 -16.28
N VAL A 204 6.73 -0.01 -16.89
CA VAL A 204 6.80 -0.69 -18.19
C VAL A 204 7.37 -2.08 -17.98
N LEU A 205 6.66 -3.08 -18.47
CA LEU A 205 7.12 -4.45 -18.59
C LEU A 205 7.18 -4.80 -20.08
N ASP A 206 8.38 -5.02 -20.59
CA ASP A 206 8.58 -5.49 -21.95
C ASP A 206 8.45 -7.01 -21.95
N LEU A 207 7.64 -7.60 -22.82
CA LEU A 207 7.45 -9.05 -22.93
C LEU A 207 7.89 -9.57 -24.31
N GLY A 208 8.76 -8.82 -25.00
CA GLY A 208 9.22 -9.16 -26.34
C GLY A 208 8.41 -8.42 -27.41
N ASP A 209 7.33 -9.04 -27.90
CA ASP A 209 6.46 -8.47 -28.95
C ASP A 209 5.44 -7.46 -28.39
N LYS A 210 5.23 -7.49 -27.07
CA LYS A 210 4.21 -6.72 -26.36
C LYS A 210 4.81 -5.99 -25.17
N LEU A 211 4.25 -4.82 -24.88
CA LEU A 211 4.55 -4.01 -23.71
C LEU A 211 3.32 -4.01 -22.80
N PHE A 212 3.54 -4.34 -21.54
CA PHE A 212 2.60 -4.05 -20.46
C PHE A 212 2.96 -2.74 -19.78
N LEU A 213 1.94 -1.92 -19.56
CA LEU A 213 2.06 -0.59 -19.01
C LEU A 213 1.14 -0.50 -17.81
N ILE A 214 1.68 -0.19 -16.65
CA ILE A 214 0.90 0.04 -15.43
C ILE A 214 0.97 1.53 -15.14
N LEU A 215 -0.04 2.28 -15.56
CA LEU A 215 -0.05 3.74 -15.46
C LEU A 215 -0.64 4.20 -14.14
N GLU A 216 0.03 5.12 -13.45
CA GLU A 216 -0.49 5.74 -12.24
C GLU A 216 -1.54 6.81 -12.57
N ARG A 217 -2.75 6.65 -12.03
CA ARG A 217 -3.91 7.50 -12.32
C ARG A 217 -3.83 8.86 -11.63
N GLY A 218 -3.34 8.89 -10.39
CA GLY A 218 -3.50 10.04 -9.49
C GLY A 218 -4.98 10.42 -9.33
N THR A 219 -5.32 11.69 -9.53
CA THR A 219 -6.69 12.22 -9.39
C THR A 219 -7.50 12.24 -10.69
N LYS A 220 -6.88 11.94 -11.84
CA LYS A 220 -7.51 12.08 -13.16
C LYS A 220 -8.44 10.90 -13.48
N ARG A 221 -9.35 11.08 -14.44
CA ARG A 221 -10.14 9.96 -14.97
C ARG A 221 -9.25 9.01 -15.78
N PRO A 222 -9.51 7.69 -15.78
CA PRO A 222 -8.69 6.74 -16.52
C PRO A 222 -8.49 7.11 -18.00
N GLU A 223 -9.55 7.56 -18.67
CA GLU A 223 -9.55 7.91 -20.09
C GLU A 223 -8.60 9.09 -20.38
N GLU A 224 -8.55 10.08 -19.49
CA GLU A 224 -7.65 11.23 -19.62
C GLU A 224 -6.17 10.83 -19.47
N VAL A 225 -5.89 9.89 -18.58
CA VAL A 225 -4.52 9.38 -18.35
C VAL A 225 -4.07 8.61 -19.59
N ILE A 226 -4.93 7.74 -20.12
CA ILE A 226 -4.66 6.92 -21.30
C ILE A 226 -4.46 7.80 -22.54
N PHE A 227 -5.40 8.72 -22.82
CA PHE A 227 -5.28 9.64 -23.95
C PHE A 227 -3.99 10.48 -23.87
N GLY A 228 -3.71 11.02 -22.69
CA GLY A 228 -2.49 11.78 -22.45
C GLY A 228 -1.22 10.94 -22.64
N PHE A 229 -1.25 9.66 -22.29
CA PHE A 229 -0.15 8.73 -22.50
C PHE A 229 0.05 8.40 -23.99
N ALA A 230 -1.00 7.97 -24.69
CA ALA A 230 -0.97 7.62 -26.11
C ALA A 230 -0.49 8.81 -26.97
N LYS A 231 -1.01 10.02 -26.70
CA LYS A 231 -0.57 11.26 -27.36
C LYS A 231 0.92 11.54 -27.18
N ARG A 232 1.50 11.27 -26.01
CA ARG A 232 2.94 11.48 -25.76
C ARG A 232 3.81 10.49 -26.54
N LEU A 233 3.33 9.26 -26.74
CA LEU A 233 4.05 8.24 -27.50
C LEU A 233 3.78 8.31 -29.01
N GLY A 234 2.84 9.15 -29.46
CA GLY A 234 2.43 9.20 -30.86
C GLY A 234 1.72 7.92 -31.31
N VAL A 235 1.04 7.24 -30.38
CA VAL A 235 0.36 5.96 -30.61
C VAL A 235 -1.13 6.21 -30.78
N ASP A 236 -1.74 5.57 -31.78
CA ASP A 236 -3.19 5.57 -31.95
C ASP A 236 -3.86 4.78 -30.82
N LEU A 237 -4.94 5.33 -30.25
CA LEU A 237 -5.67 4.69 -29.14
C LEU A 237 -6.22 3.30 -29.49
N SER A 238 -6.51 3.02 -30.77
CA SER A 238 -6.97 1.70 -31.22
C SER A 238 -5.93 0.60 -31.04
N HIS A 239 -4.66 0.95 -30.86
CA HIS A 239 -3.58 0.00 -30.58
C HIS A 239 -3.35 -0.24 -29.08
N VAL A 240 -4.02 0.52 -28.20
CA VAL A 240 -3.90 0.40 -26.75
C VAL A 240 -5.03 -0.50 -26.23
N ILE A 241 -4.65 -1.64 -25.65
CA ILE A 241 -5.58 -2.63 -25.10
C ILE A 241 -5.68 -2.44 -23.60
N PHE A 242 -6.90 -2.27 -23.08
CA PHE A 242 -7.15 -2.26 -21.64
C PHE A 242 -7.11 -3.68 -21.08
N LEU A 243 -6.46 -3.87 -19.93
CA LEU A 243 -6.40 -5.14 -19.24
C LEU A 243 -6.97 -5.01 -17.84
N SER A 244 -7.72 -6.01 -17.39
CA SER A 244 -8.00 -6.16 -15.96
C SER A 244 -6.73 -6.55 -15.21
N GLU A 245 -6.72 -6.38 -13.89
CA GLU A 245 -5.63 -6.88 -13.05
C GLU A 245 -5.45 -8.39 -13.22
N GLU A 246 -6.54 -9.14 -13.36
CA GLU A 246 -6.54 -10.59 -13.54
C GLU A 246 -5.94 -10.99 -14.90
N ASP A 247 -6.26 -10.25 -15.97
CA ASP A 247 -5.68 -10.49 -17.30
C ASP A 247 -4.16 -10.33 -17.28
N VAL A 248 -3.67 -9.30 -16.59
CA VAL A 248 -2.23 -9.06 -16.47
C VAL A 248 -1.58 -10.16 -15.66
N LEU A 249 -2.11 -10.50 -14.47
CA LEU A 249 -1.55 -11.53 -13.60
C LEU A 249 -1.48 -12.88 -14.31
N ASN A 250 -2.55 -13.32 -14.97
CA ASN A 250 -2.59 -14.58 -15.73
C ASN A 250 -1.55 -14.61 -16.86
N GLN A 251 -1.41 -13.51 -17.61
CA GLN A 251 -0.40 -13.39 -18.67
C GLN A 251 1.03 -13.36 -18.12
N LEU A 252 1.25 -12.75 -16.95
CA LEU A 252 2.56 -12.75 -16.29
C LEU A 252 2.93 -14.14 -15.76
N ASP A 253 1.96 -14.91 -15.25
CA ASP A 253 2.19 -16.29 -14.81
C ASP A 253 2.50 -17.24 -15.97
N SER A 254 1.85 -17.03 -17.11
CA SER A 254 2.06 -17.83 -18.33
C SER A 254 3.41 -17.59 -19.00
N ASN A 255 4.01 -16.40 -18.83
CA ASN A 255 5.32 -16.05 -19.40
C ASN A 255 6.52 -16.53 -18.55
N ILE A 256 6.26 -17.10 -17.36
CA ILE A 256 7.29 -17.64 -16.44
C ILE A 256 7.37 -19.17 -16.54
N ALA A 257 6.34 -19.83 -17.08
CA ALA A 257 6.33 -21.26 -17.39
C ALA A 257 7.15 -21.57 -18.65
#